data_AF-A0ABD4DVN8-F1
#
_entry.id   AF-A0ABD4DVN8-F1
#
_cell.length_a   1.000
_cell.length_b   1.000
_cell.length_c   1.000
_cell.angle_alpha   90.00
_cell.angle_beta   90.00
_cell.angle_gamma   90.00
#
_symmetry.space_group_name_H-M   'P 1'
#
loop_
_entity.id
_entity.type
_entity.pdbx_description
1 polymer ?
#
loop_
_entity_poly.entity_id
_entity_poly.type
_entity_poly.pdbx_seq_one_letter_code
_entity_poly.pdbx_strand_id
1 'polypeptide(L)'
;MFIALTGCGRESQTDESVAQPAQIAEPKTHKLSKPEAHQLAADTLAYFNRYQKALADDAVMNKDALLRVFNGPELQAISQRWPQPFTGDTEAEKYSACQNLIVSANGFAHAKHDMAFNGLPEKNVLPLRKQFKQDMKDCNAALAS
;
A
#
# COMPACT_ATOMS: atom_id res chain seq x y z
N MET A 1 36.57 -67.93 1.30
CA MET A 1 35.42 -67.38 0.56
C MET A 1 34.82 -66.27 1.44
N PHE A 2 34.97 -65.01 0.99
CA PHE A 2 34.29 -63.75 1.36
C PHE A 2 34.22 -63.33 2.86
N ILE A 3 34.97 -62.29 3.31
CA ILE A 3 34.62 -60.83 3.45
C ILE A 3 33.62 -60.60 4.62
N ALA A 4 33.72 -59.67 5.59
CA ALA A 4 34.64 -58.63 6.09
C ALA A 4 34.14 -58.24 7.53
N LEU A 5 34.95 -57.93 8.57
CA LEU A 5 35.53 -56.61 8.95
C LEU A 5 34.56 -55.45 8.66
N THR A 6 34.03 -54.66 9.61
CA THR A 6 34.64 -53.77 10.63
C THR A 6 33.44 -53.10 11.34
N GLY A 7 33.40 -52.82 12.64
CA GLY A 7 34.37 -52.06 13.43
C GLY A 7 33.75 -50.70 13.82
N CYS A 8 33.27 -50.58 15.06
CA CYS A 8 32.99 -49.30 15.70
C CYS A 8 34.30 -48.52 15.85
N GLY A 9 34.34 -47.26 15.41
CA GLY A 9 35.51 -46.41 15.61
C GLY A 9 35.28 -45.02 15.03
N ARG A 10 35.01 -44.07 15.92
CA ARG A 10 34.86 -42.64 15.66
C ARG A 10 36.26 -42.04 15.58
N GLU A 11 36.59 -41.31 14.51
CA GLU A 11 37.47 -40.13 14.51
C GLU A 11 37.42 -39.38 13.17
N SER A 12 37.59 -38.07 13.28
CA SER A 12 37.17 -36.99 12.37
C SER A 12 37.98 -36.85 11.08
N GLN A 13 37.34 -36.40 10.00
CA GLN A 13 37.87 -35.32 9.13
C GLN A 13 36.81 -34.82 8.12
N THR A 14 36.47 -33.54 8.28
CA THR A 14 36.12 -32.53 7.26
C THR A 14 35.47 -32.99 5.95
N ASP A 15 34.17 -32.72 5.81
CA ASP A 15 33.62 -32.24 4.54
C ASP A 15 32.94 -30.90 4.85
N GLU A 16 33.60 -29.84 4.40
CA GLU A 16 33.18 -28.46 4.47
C GLU A 16 31.91 -28.34 3.62
N SER A 17 30.75 -28.60 4.23
CA SER A 17 29.47 -28.21 3.66
C SER A 17 29.45 -26.69 3.67
N VAL A 18 29.98 -26.10 2.59
CA VAL A 18 29.84 -24.69 2.26
C VAL A 18 28.34 -24.46 2.15
N ALA A 19 27.76 -24.01 3.28
CA ALA A 19 26.46 -23.39 3.30
C ALA A 19 26.55 -22.24 2.31
N GLN A 20 26.02 -22.46 1.10
CA GLN A 20 25.78 -21.38 0.17
C GLN A 20 24.99 -20.35 0.97
N PRO A 21 25.47 -19.10 1.11
CA PRO A 21 24.63 -18.07 1.69
C PRO A 21 23.38 -18.07 0.82
N ALA A 22 22.24 -18.39 1.44
CA ALA A 22 20.95 -18.15 0.82
C ALA A 22 21.07 -16.72 0.31
N GLN A 23 21.03 -16.54 -1.01
CA GLN A 23 20.91 -15.21 -1.58
C GLN A 23 19.59 -14.72 -1.03
N ILE A 24 19.65 -13.94 0.04
CA ILE A 24 18.57 -13.07 0.45
C ILE A 24 18.47 -12.17 -0.77
N ALA A 25 17.59 -12.54 -1.70
CA ALA A 25 17.19 -11.66 -2.76
C ALA A 25 16.61 -10.48 -2.01
N GLU A 26 17.44 -9.44 -1.83
CA GLU A 26 16.96 -8.16 -1.34
C GLU A 26 15.72 -7.88 -2.18
N PRO A 27 14.55 -7.71 -1.55
CA PRO A 27 13.34 -7.44 -2.30
C PRO A 27 13.68 -6.24 -3.15
N LYS A 28 13.73 -6.41 -4.48
CA LYS A 28 14.05 -5.34 -5.42
C LYS A 28 13.12 -4.20 -5.06
N THR A 29 13.65 -3.24 -4.32
CA THR A 29 12.85 -2.15 -3.79
C THR A 29 12.52 -1.36 -5.02
N HIS A 30 11.27 -1.48 -5.49
CA HIS A 30 10.85 -0.85 -6.72
C HIS A 30 10.92 0.66 -6.49
N LYS A 31 12.00 1.27 -6.96
CA LYS A 31 12.18 2.71 -6.92
C LYS A 31 11.54 3.30 -8.16
N LEU A 32 10.70 4.30 -7.95
CA LEU A 32 10.07 5.03 -9.03
C LEU A 32 11.06 6.08 -9.54
N SER A 33 11.18 6.20 -10.86
CA SER A 33 11.78 7.39 -11.44
C SER A 33 10.86 8.61 -11.20
N LYS A 34 11.42 9.82 -11.25
CA LYS A 34 10.64 11.08 -11.16
C LYS A 34 9.37 11.09 -12.04
N PRO A 35 9.43 10.76 -13.35
CA PRO A 35 8.22 10.74 -14.18
C PRO A 35 7.23 9.65 -13.77
N GLU A 36 7.69 8.48 -13.31
CA GLU A 36 6.80 7.41 -12.83
C GLU A 36 6.09 7.80 -11.52
N ALA A 37 6.83 8.40 -10.58
CA ALA A 37 6.28 8.89 -9.33
C ALA A 37 5.24 10.01 -9.55
N HIS A 38 5.55 10.95 -10.45
CA HIS A 38 4.62 12.00 -10.85
C HIS A 38 3.36 11.43 -11.52
N GLN A 39 3.53 10.49 -12.47
CA GLN A 39 2.39 9.88 -13.14
C GLN A 39 1.53 9.09 -12.16
N LEU A 40 2.13 8.32 -11.25
CA LEU A 40 1.39 7.57 -10.24
C LEU A 40 0.64 8.50 -9.27
N ALA A 41 1.23 9.63 -8.88
CA ALA A 41 0.56 10.68 -8.11
C ALA A 41 -0.64 11.26 -8.87
N ALA A 42 -0.47 11.56 -10.16
CA ALA A 42 -1.54 12.06 -11.01
C ALA A 42 -2.68 11.04 -11.19
N ASP A 43 -2.34 9.76 -11.42
CA ASP A 43 -3.30 8.65 -11.49
C ASP A 43 -4.10 8.54 -10.18
N THR A 44 -3.41 8.64 -9.04
CA THR A 44 -4.03 8.59 -7.71
C THR A 44 -5.02 9.74 -7.51
N LEU A 45 -4.61 10.98 -7.82
CA LEU A 45 -5.50 12.13 -7.69
C LEU A 45 -6.69 12.07 -8.66
N ALA A 46 -6.45 11.66 -9.91
CA ALA A 46 -7.49 11.51 -10.93
C ALA A 46 -8.54 10.47 -10.51
N TYR A 47 -8.09 9.36 -9.92
CA TYR A 47 -8.97 8.32 -9.38
C TYR A 47 -9.93 8.91 -8.34
N PHE A 48 -9.42 9.60 -7.31
CA PHE A 48 -10.29 10.14 -6.25
C PHE A 48 -11.16 11.31 -6.71
N ASN A 49 -10.71 12.11 -7.68
CA ASN A 49 -11.55 13.13 -8.32
C ASN A 49 -12.77 12.52 -9.02
N ARG A 50 -12.62 11.36 -9.69
CA ARG A 50 -13.74 10.65 -10.34
C ARG A 50 -14.81 10.23 -9.32
N TYR A 51 -14.40 9.84 -8.12
CA TYR A 51 -15.29 9.34 -7.07
C TYR A 51 -15.58 10.34 -5.95
N GLN A 52 -15.18 11.60 -6.11
CA GLN A 52 -15.37 12.65 -5.09
C GLN A 52 -16.84 12.80 -4.70
N LYS A 53 -17.77 12.63 -5.65
CA LYS A 53 -19.21 12.66 -5.40
C LYS A 53 -19.67 11.53 -4.47
N ALA A 54 -19.09 10.33 -4.57
CA ALA A 54 -19.41 9.23 -3.67
C ALA A 54 -19.00 9.53 -2.21
N LEU A 55 -18.03 10.44 -2.03
CA LEU A 55 -17.54 10.92 -0.73
C LEU A 55 -18.13 12.27 -0.30
N ALA A 56 -19.05 12.85 -1.08
CA ALA A 56 -19.72 14.11 -0.73
C ALA A 56 -20.67 13.93 0.46
N ASP A 57 -20.94 15.02 1.19
CA ASP A 57 -21.73 15.06 2.42
C ASP A 57 -23.15 14.50 2.24
N ASP A 58 -23.71 14.80 1.08
CA ASP A 58 -25.09 14.53 0.66
C ASP A 58 -25.20 13.29 -0.24
N ALA A 59 -24.08 12.59 -0.48
CA ALA A 59 -24.10 11.45 -1.40
C ALA A 59 -25.03 10.36 -0.85
N VAL A 60 -26.07 10.03 -1.62
CA VAL A 60 -26.96 8.91 -1.34
C VAL A 60 -26.11 7.63 -1.29
N MET A 61 -25.98 7.07 -0.09
CA MET A 61 -25.03 6.00 0.18
C MET A 61 -25.53 4.67 -0.37
N ASN A 62 -24.93 4.21 -1.46
CA ASN A 62 -25.05 2.82 -1.87
C ASN A 62 -23.87 2.03 -1.28
N LYS A 63 -24.19 1.15 -0.33
CA LYS A 63 -23.24 0.31 0.43
C LYS A 63 -22.22 -0.39 -0.45
N ASP A 64 -22.70 -1.12 -1.45
CA ASP A 64 -21.87 -1.94 -2.33
C ASP A 64 -21.09 -1.09 -3.31
N ALA A 65 -21.66 0.03 -3.77
CA ALA A 65 -20.97 0.94 -4.67
C ALA A 65 -19.78 1.61 -3.98
N LEU A 66 -19.96 2.06 -2.73
CA LEU A 66 -18.91 2.76 -2.00
C LEU A 66 -17.75 1.81 -1.69
N LEU A 67 -18.03 0.62 -1.16
CA LEU A 67 -16.98 -0.38 -0.90
C LEU A 67 -16.32 -0.91 -2.18
N ARG A 68 -17.06 -1.06 -3.30
CA ARG A 68 -16.45 -1.50 -4.56
C ARG A 68 -15.54 -0.47 -5.19
N VAL A 69 -15.84 0.82 -5.01
CA VAL A 69 -14.92 1.88 -5.43
C VAL A 69 -13.64 1.74 -4.59
N PHE A 70 -13.75 1.80 -3.27
CA PHE A 70 -12.57 1.85 -2.39
C PHE A 70 -11.85 0.51 -2.15
N ASN A 71 -12.42 -0.62 -2.57
CA ASN A 71 -11.76 -1.92 -2.61
C ASN A 71 -11.63 -2.48 -4.03
N GLY A 72 -11.86 -1.62 -5.03
CA GLY A 72 -11.87 -2.03 -6.43
C GLY A 72 -10.47 -2.39 -6.95
N PRO A 73 -10.40 -3.18 -8.04
CA PRO A 73 -9.12 -3.57 -8.63
C PRO A 73 -8.30 -2.37 -9.13
N GLU A 74 -8.96 -1.29 -9.57
CA GLU A 74 -8.29 -0.05 -10.02
C GLU A 74 -7.53 0.63 -8.87
N LEU A 75 -8.16 0.78 -7.69
CA LEU A 75 -7.49 1.37 -6.53
C LEU A 75 -6.40 0.44 -5.97
N GLN A 76 -6.63 -0.88 -5.96
CA GLN A 76 -5.60 -1.84 -5.57
C GLN A 76 -4.37 -1.77 -6.50
N ALA A 77 -4.58 -1.67 -7.81
CA ALA A 77 -3.49 -1.52 -8.77
C ALA A 77 -2.70 -0.22 -8.56
N ILE A 78 -3.37 0.90 -8.28
CA ILE A 78 -2.71 2.16 -7.91
C ILE A 78 -1.91 1.99 -6.61
N SER A 79 -2.53 1.42 -5.57
CA SER A 79 -1.89 1.23 -4.27
C SER A 79 -0.66 0.31 -4.32
N GLN A 80 -0.66 -0.72 -5.17
CA GLN A 80 0.45 -1.66 -5.30
C GLN A 80 1.65 -1.08 -6.06
N ARG A 81 1.43 -0.05 -6.89
CA ARG A 81 2.50 0.66 -7.61
C ARG A 81 3.26 1.63 -6.70
N TRP A 82 2.66 2.08 -5.60
CA TRP A 82 3.36 2.89 -4.62
C TRP A 82 4.41 2.04 -3.89
N PRO A 83 5.66 2.50 -3.79
CA PRO A 83 6.65 1.84 -2.96
C PRO A 83 6.17 1.82 -1.50
N GLN A 84 6.64 0.81 -0.76
CA GLN A 84 6.37 0.75 0.67
C GLN A 84 6.96 1.99 1.37
N PRO A 85 6.33 2.46 2.47
CA PRO A 85 6.89 3.52 3.28
C PRO A 85 8.33 3.19 3.73
N PHE A 86 9.16 4.22 3.91
CA PHE A 86 10.54 4.11 4.42
C PHE A 86 11.52 3.33 3.53
N THR A 87 11.23 3.18 2.25
CA THR A 87 12.11 2.55 1.25
C THR A 87 13.27 3.45 0.79
N GLY A 88 13.35 4.70 1.29
CA GLY A 88 14.35 5.68 0.89
C GLY A 88 14.21 6.12 -0.57
N ASP A 89 13.00 6.05 -1.13
CA ASP A 89 12.68 6.54 -2.46
C ASP A 89 12.30 8.03 -2.40
N THR A 90 13.29 8.89 -2.64
CA THR A 90 13.11 10.34 -2.57
C THR A 90 12.12 10.90 -3.59
N GLU A 91 11.94 10.23 -4.74
CA GLU A 91 10.96 10.68 -5.73
C GLU A 91 9.54 10.32 -5.30
N ALA A 92 9.33 9.14 -4.73
CA ALA A 92 8.04 8.79 -4.13
C ALA A 92 7.73 9.65 -2.88
N GLU A 93 8.72 9.96 -2.06
CA GLU A 93 8.57 10.80 -0.85
C GLU A 93 8.03 12.20 -1.17
N LYS A 94 8.42 12.80 -2.31
CA LYS A 94 7.87 14.08 -2.79
C LYS A 94 6.36 14.04 -2.98
N TYR A 95 5.81 12.88 -3.33
CA TYR A 95 4.39 12.66 -3.53
C TYR A 95 3.74 11.84 -2.41
N SER A 96 4.37 11.78 -1.23
CA SER A 96 3.83 11.07 -0.06
C SER A 96 2.41 11.52 0.33
N ALA A 97 2.05 12.78 0.06
CA ALA A 97 0.68 13.26 0.22
C ALA A 97 -0.34 12.49 -0.64
N CYS A 98 0.03 12.10 -1.87
CA CYS A 98 -0.82 11.26 -2.73
C CYS A 98 -0.91 9.81 -2.24
N GLN A 99 0.15 9.28 -1.62
CA GLN A 99 0.09 7.99 -0.95
C GLN A 99 -0.83 8.05 0.29
N ASN A 100 -0.73 9.11 1.11
CA ASN A 100 -1.59 9.34 2.27
C ASN A 100 -3.07 9.49 1.89
N LEU A 101 -3.34 10.12 0.75
CA LEU A 101 -4.70 10.24 0.20
C LEU A 101 -5.39 8.89 0.04
N ILE A 102 -4.67 7.83 -0.35
CA ILE A 102 -5.24 6.47 -0.44
C ILE A 102 -5.70 6.00 0.93
N VAL A 103 -4.88 6.20 1.96
CA VAL A 103 -5.15 5.78 3.33
C VAL A 103 -6.35 6.53 3.92
N SER A 104 -6.36 7.86 3.80
CA SER A 104 -7.44 8.68 4.35
C SER A 104 -8.76 8.50 3.59
N ALA A 105 -8.72 8.28 2.26
CA ALA A 105 -9.90 7.93 1.49
C ALA A 105 -10.52 6.62 1.95
N ASN A 106 -9.72 5.56 2.14
CA ASN A 106 -10.21 4.28 2.66
C ASN A 106 -10.80 4.42 4.06
N GLY A 107 -10.10 5.09 4.99
CA GLY A 107 -10.59 5.33 6.34
C GLY A 107 -11.91 6.10 6.36
N PHE A 108 -12.02 7.15 5.55
CA PHE A 108 -13.25 7.93 5.43
C PHE A 108 -14.38 7.12 4.78
N ALA A 109 -14.10 6.34 3.74
CA ALA A 109 -15.08 5.47 3.09
C ALA A 109 -15.68 4.45 4.07
N HIS A 110 -14.83 3.80 4.87
CA HIS A 110 -15.26 2.85 5.91
C HIS A 110 -16.10 3.54 7.00
N ALA A 111 -15.66 4.69 7.52
CA ALA A 111 -16.45 5.40 8.52
C ALA A 111 -17.78 5.92 7.98
N LYS A 112 -17.81 6.36 6.72
CA LYS A 112 -19.03 6.78 6.03
C LYS A 112 -20.00 5.60 5.87
N HIS A 113 -19.49 4.43 5.49
CA HIS A 113 -20.25 3.19 5.49
C HIS A 113 -20.82 2.88 6.88
N ASP A 114 -20.00 2.91 7.92
CA ASP A 114 -20.43 2.57 9.28
C ASP A 114 -21.44 3.58 9.85
N MET A 115 -21.35 4.84 9.45
CA MET A 115 -22.35 5.85 9.81
C MET A 115 -23.71 5.57 9.19
N ALA A 116 -23.74 5.18 7.91
CA ALA A 116 -25.01 4.88 7.23
C ALA A 116 -25.63 3.54 7.62
N PHE A 117 -24.82 2.51 7.91
CA PHE A 117 -25.31 1.14 8.05
C PHE A 117 -25.12 0.54 9.45
N ASN A 118 -24.16 1.03 10.24
CA ASN A 118 -23.76 0.42 11.52
C ASN A 118 -23.95 1.36 12.73
N GLY A 119 -24.53 2.54 12.53
CA GLY A 119 -24.83 3.49 13.60
C GLY A 119 -23.61 4.24 14.15
N LEU A 120 -22.52 4.35 13.39
CA LEU A 120 -21.38 5.18 13.80
C LEU A 120 -21.81 6.64 13.92
N PRO A 121 -21.59 7.31 15.06
CA PRO A 121 -21.92 8.73 15.21
C PRO A 121 -21.16 9.62 14.21
N GLU A 122 -21.84 10.59 13.61
CA GLU A 122 -21.26 11.51 12.61
C GLU A 122 -20.00 12.21 13.12
N LYS A 123 -19.93 12.56 14.41
CA LYS A 123 -18.75 13.17 15.04
C LYS A 123 -17.45 12.36 14.85
N ASN A 124 -17.55 11.05 14.65
CA ASN A 124 -16.40 10.17 14.42
C ASN A 124 -15.98 10.15 12.94
N VAL A 125 -16.89 10.53 12.03
CA VAL A 125 -16.65 10.63 10.59
C VAL A 125 -16.01 11.97 10.23
N LEU A 126 -16.40 13.06 10.91
CA LEU A 126 -15.95 14.42 10.60
C LEU A 126 -14.42 14.60 10.57
N PRO A 127 -13.62 14.04 11.50
CA PRO A 127 -12.16 14.16 11.45
C PRO A 127 -11.56 13.47 10.21
N LEU A 128 -12.05 12.29 9.86
CA LEU A 128 -11.57 11.54 8.69
C LEU A 128 -11.91 12.25 7.39
N ARG A 129 -13.11 12.85 7.33
CA ARG A 129 -13.50 13.72 6.22
C ARG A 129 -12.58 14.92 6.06
N LYS A 130 -12.23 15.58 7.17
CA LYS A 130 -11.28 16.71 7.16
C LYS A 130 -9.92 16.26 6.65
N GLN A 131 -9.43 15.11 7.12
CA GLN A 131 -8.16 14.54 6.67
C GLN A 131 -8.18 14.23 5.17
N PHE A 132 -9.19 13.51 4.68
CA PHE A 132 -9.33 13.20 3.25
C PHE A 132 -9.33 14.46 2.38
N LYS A 133 -10.08 15.50 2.78
CA LYS A 133 -10.10 16.78 2.07
C LYS A 133 -8.76 17.50 2.10
N GLN A 134 -8.01 17.35 3.19
CA GLN A 134 -6.68 17.94 3.31
C GLN A 134 -5.68 17.19 2.41
N ASP A 135 -5.65 15.86 2.45
CA ASP A 135 -4.76 15.06 1.62
C ASP A 135 -5.06 15.21 0.12
N MET A 136 -6.32 15.42 -0.26
CA MET A 136 -6.69 15.77 -1.64
C MET A 136 -6.01 17.08 -2.09
N LYS A 137 -6.01 18.10 -1.21
CA LYS A 137 -5.36 19.38 -1.50
C LYS A 137 -3.84 19.24 -1.52
N ASP A 138 -3.28 18.50 -0.57
CA ASP A 138 -1.83 18.32 -0.44
C ASP A 138 -1.27 17.50 -1.60
N CYS A 139 -1.97 16.45 -2.04
CA CYS A 139 -1.61 15.70 -3.25
C CYS A 139 -1.67 16.59 -4.51
N ASN A 140 -2.72 17.41 -4.64
CA ASN A 140 -2.81 18.36 -5.75
C ASN A 140 -1.69 19.42 -5.71
N ALA A 141 -1.29 19.88 -4.52
CA ALA A 141 -0.18 20.81 -4.36
C ALA A 141 1.17 20.16 -4.71
N ALA A 142 1.39 18.90 -4.32
CA ALA A 142 2.60 18.15 -4.65
C ALA A 142 2.75 17.90 -6.17
N LEU A 143 1.64 17.80 -6.91
CA LEU A 143 1.65 17.69 -8.37
C LEU A 143 1.87 19.03 -9.09
N ALA A 144 1.67 20.15 -8.40
CA ALA A 144 1.81 21.49 -8.97
C ALA A 144 3.21 22.11 -8.74
N SER A 145 4.05 21.47 -7.92
CA SER A 145 5.42 21.88 -7.58
C SER A 145 6.47 21.25 -8.49
#